data_AF-A0ABD7K2U0-F1
#
_entry.id   AF-A0ABD7K2U0-F1
#
_cell.length_a   1.000
_cell.length_b   1.000
_cell.length_c   1.000
_cell.angle_alpha   90.00
_cell.angle_beta   90.00
_cell.angle_gamma   90.00
#
_symmetry.space_group_name_H-M   'P 1'
#
loop_
_entity.id
_entity.type
_entity.pdbx_description
1 polymer ?
#
loop_
_entity_poly.entity_id
_entity_poly.type
_entity_poly.pdbx_seq_one_letter_code
_entity_poly.pdbx_strand_id
1 'polypeptide(L)'
;MDTEPMKFLPPLLLLFPLCALADDKDYDQCILDNQRMAKSGVAVHFITQACDKLYNDGSFLLSREKVYYECLLENLPGVENNLAAQKIRSACESKSQD
;
A
#
# COMPACT_ATOMS: atom_id res chain seq x y z
N MET A 1 -26.46 39.51 -42.49
CA MET A 1 -25.55 38.56 -43.14
C MET A 1 -24.13 38.95 -42.82
N ASP A 2 -23.31 38.24 -42.04
CA ASP A 2 -23.49 37.19 -41.04
C ASP A 2 -22.20 37.26 -40.22
N THR A 3 -22.34 37.26 -38.90
CA THR A 3 -21.23 37.12 -37.95
C THR A 3 -21.08 35.63 -37.68
N GLU A 4 -19.94 35.02 -38.01
CA GLU A 4 -19.60 33.63 -37.64
C GLU A 4 -18.08 33.48 -37.43
N PRO A 5 -17.65 32.53 -36.57
CA PRO A 5 -16.78 32.85 -35.45
C PRO A 5 -15.43 32.13 -35.45
N MET A 6 -14.58 32.60 -34.54
CA MET A 6 -13.26 32.08 -34.18
C MET A 6 -13.28 30.55 -34.00
N LYS A 7 -12.62 29.82 -34.90
CA LYS A 7 -12.38 28.38 -34.76
C LYS A 7 -11.24 28.15 -33.77
N PHE A 8 -11.60 27.93 -32.51
CA PHE A 8 -10.70 27.39 -31.49
C PHE A 8 -10.36 25.93 -31.83
N LEU A 9 -9.10 25.71 -32.19
CA LEU A 9 -8.51 24.37 -32.29
C LEU A 9 -8.39 23.77 -30.88
N PRO A 10 -8.76 22.50 -30.65
CA PRO A 10 -8.62 21.89 -29.33
C PRO A 10 -7.13 21.63 -29.07
N PRO A 11 -6.62 21.89 -27.86
CA PRO A 11 -5.26 21.52 -27.52
C PRO A 11 -5.20 19.99 -27.41
N LEU A 12 -4.24 19.37 -28.12
CA LEU A 12 -3.87 17.97 -27.87
C LEU A 12 -3.51 17.84 -26.39
N LEU A 13 -4.37 17.17 -25.62
CA LEU A 13 -4.06 16.76 -24.26
C LEU A 13 -2.93 15.73 -24.34
N LEU A 14 -1.71 16.16 -24.05
CA LEU A 14 -0.59 15.28 -23.78
C LEU A 14 -0.97 14.42 -22.55
N LEU A 15 -1.32 13.16 -22.77
CA LEU A 15 -1.34 12.15 -21.72
C LEU A 15 0.10 11.97 -21.25
N PHE A 16 0.51 12.73 -20.25
CA PHE A 16 1.71 12.43 -19.50
C PHE A 16 1.45 11.13 -18.72
N PRO A 17 2.24 10.07 -18.93
CA PRO A 17 2.17 8.92 -18.04
C PRO A 17 2.57 9.43 -16.65
N LEU A 18 1.64 9.37 -15.69
CA LEU A 18 2.02 9.40 -14.29
C LEU A 18 2.88 8.15 -14.09
N CYS A 19 4.20 8.31 -14.20
CA CYS A 19 5.11 7.38 -13.58
C CYS A 19 4.77 7.44 -12.09
N ALA A 20 4.02 6.46 -11.61
CA ALA A 20 3.79 6.22 -10.20
C ALA A 20 5.13 5.82 -9.59
N LEU A 21 5.96 6.82 -9.28
CA LEU A 21 6.92 6.67 -8.21
C LEU A 21 6.03 6.50 -6.98
N ALA A 22 6.11 5.35 -6.31
CA ALA A 22 5.49 5.22 -5.01
C ALA A 22 5.95 6.42 -4.17
N ASP A 23 5.03 7.30 -3.80
CA ASP A 23 5.36 8.56 -3.12
C ASP A 23 5.90 8.16 -1.74
N ASP A 24 7.05 8.69 -1.32
CA ASP A 24 7.58 8.45 0.04
C ASP A 24 6.51 8.76 1.10
N LYS A 25 5.58 9.68 0.78
CA LYS A 25 4.41 10.00 1.61
C LYS A 25 3.45 8.83 1.80
N ASP A 26 3.27 7.97 0.80
CA ASP A 26 2.38 6.81 0.88
C ASP A 26 2.96 5.73 1.81
N TYR A 27 4.29 5.53 1.78
CA TYR A 27 5.00 4.68 2.72
C TYR A 27 4.89 5.22 4.15
N ASP A 28 5.24 6.50 4.37
CA ASP A 28 5.19 7.12 5.70
C ASP A 28 3.77 7.08 6.28
N GLN A 29 2.76 7.32 5.44
CA GLN A 29 1.36 7.22 5.85
C GLN A 29 0.98 5.80 6.27
N CYS A 30 1.44 4.76 5.55
CA CYS A 30 1.26 3.36 5.96
C CYS A 30 1.85 3.08 7.34
N ILE A 31 3.07 3.57 7.61
CA ILE A 31 3.71 3.43 8.92
C ILE A 31 2.88 4.11 10.00
N LEU A 32 2.45 5.35 9.78
CA LEU A 32 1.67 6.12 10.74
C LEU A 32 0.31 5.46 11.06
N ASP A 33 -0.38 4.96 10.05
CA ASP A 33 -1.71 4.37 10.23
C ASP A 33 -1.67 3.05 11.00
N ASN A 34 -0.64 2.23 10.77
CA ASN A 34 -0.57 0.87 11.30
C ASN A 34 0.27 0.76 12.58
N GLN A 35 1.35 1.54 12.72
CA GLN A 35 2.23 1.43 13.90
C GLN A 35 1.77 2.26 15.09
N ARG A 36 0.92 3.28 14.91
CA ARG A 36 0.36 4.08 16.02
C ARG A 36 -0.29 3.26 17.13
N MET A 37 -0.77 2.06 16.80
CA MET A 37 -1.39 1.13 17.75
C MET A 37 -0.48 -0.05 18.10
N ALA A 38 0.64 -0.26 17.41
CA ALA A 38 1.50 -1.41 17.64
C ALA A 38 2.19 -1.31 19.00
N LYS A 39 2.09 -2.38 19.80
CA LYS A 39 2.71 -2.48 21.14
C LYS A 39 3.73 -3.61 21.25
N SER A 40 3.95 -4.34 20.15
CA SER A 40 4.91 -5.43 20.03
C SER A 40 6.00 -5.06 19.03
N GLY A 41 7.27 -5.26 19.40
CA GLY A 41 8.40 -5.06 18.47
C GLY A 41 8.36 -5.99 17.26
N VAL A 42 7.79 -7.19 17.43
CA VAL A 42 7.56 -8.13 16.31
C VAL A 42 6.44 -7.64 15.40
N ALA A 43 5.36 -7.08 15.96
CA ALA A 43 4.31 -6.47 15.14
C ALA A 43 4.85 -5.26 14.35
N VAL A 44 5.64 -4.40 14.99
CA VAL A 44 6.35 -3.28 14.32
C VAL A 44 7.20 -3.78 13.15
N HIS A 45 7.98 -4.84 13.35
CA HIS A 45 8.80 -5.42 12.30
C HIS A 45 7.98 -5.87 11.08
N PHE A 46 6.92 -6.66 11.29
CA PHE A 46 6.09 -7.15 10.19
C PHE A 46 5.25 -6.06 9.53
N ILE A 47 4.76 -5.07 10.28
CA ILE A 47 4.08 -3.90 9.71
C ILE A 47 5.05 -3.12 8.82
N THR A 48 6.28 -2.90 9.27
CA THR A 48 7.32 -2.22 8.47
C THR A 48 7.59 -2.96 7.17
N GLN A 49 7.76 -4.29 7.22
CA GLN A 49 7.94 -5.11 6.03
C GLN A 49 6.75 -5.05 5.08
N ALA A 50 5.53 -5.05 5.61
CA ALA A 50 4.32 -4.97 4.79
C ALA A 50 4.22 -3.62 4.07
N CYS A 51 4.47 -2.50 4.77
CA CYS A 51 4.51 -1.18 4.14
C CYS A 51 5.62 -1.11 3.08
N ASP A 52 6.83 -1.58 3.39
CA ASP A 52 7.93 -1.61 2.43
C ASP A 52 7.55 -2.38 1.15
N LYS A 53 6.99 -3.59 1.30
CA LYS A 53 6.64 -4.44 0.16
C LYS A 53 5.50 -3.88 -0.67
N LEU A 54 4.44 -3.37 -0.04
CA LEU A 54 3.27 -2.87 -0.76
C LEU A 54 3.56 -1.57 -1.51
N TYR A 55 4.43 -0.72 -0.99
CA TYR A 55 4.71 0.59 -1.60
C TYR A 55 5.97 0.57 -2.47
N ASN A 56 7.05 -0.13 -2.10
CA ASN A 56 8.27 -0.18 -2.92
C ASN A 56 8.23 -1.27 -4.00
N ASP A 57 7.61 -2.42 -3.70
CA ASP A 57 7.54 -3.55 -4.64
C ASP A 57 6.16 -3.73 -5.28
N GLY A 58 5.17 -2.88 -4.93
CA GLY A 58 3.74 -3.13 -5.12
C GLY A 58 3.30 -3.73 -6.45
N SER A 59 3.75 -3.16 -7.58
CA SER A 59 3.39 -3.65 -8.93
C SER A 59 4.07 -4.96 -9.34
N PHE A 60 5.10 -5.39 -8.60
CA PHE A 60 5.86 -6.62 -8.85
C PHE A 60 5.47 -7.77 -7.92
N LEU A 61 4.69 -7.51 -6.87
CA LEU A 61 4.20 -8.54 -5.97
C LEU A 61 3.22 -9.49 -6.67
N LEU A 62 3.37 -10.78 -6.42
CA LEU A 62 2.36 -11.77 -6.78
C LEU A 62 1.07 -11.52 -5.98
N SER A 63 -0.07 -11.92 -6.52
CA SER A 63 -1.37 -11.74 -5.84
C SER A 63 -1.38 -12.31 -4.42
N ARG A 64 -0.75 -13.47 -4.20
CA ARG A 64 -0.63 -14.08 -2.86
C ARG A 64 0.19 -13.24 -1.89
N GLU A 65 1.27 -12.63 -2.37
CA GLU A 65 2.16 -11.81 -1.54
C GLU A 65 1.43 -10.54 -1.11
N LYS A 66 0.69 -9.93 -2.05
CA LYS A 66 -0.18 -8.80 -1.73
C LYS A 66 -1.20 -9.15 -0.65
N VAL A 67 -1.91 -10.27 -0.79
CA VAL A 67 -2.88 -10.76 0.22
C VAL A 67 -2.21 -10.98 1.59
N TYR A 68 -0.99 -11.52 1.61
CA TYR A 68 -0.23 -11.72 2.83
C TYR A 68 0.07 -10.40 3.54
N TYR A 69 0.64 -9.41 2.84
CA TYR A 69 1.01 -8.12 3.44
C TYR A 69 -0.21 -7.29 3.86
N GLU A 70 -1.29 -7.31 3.08
CA GLU A 70 -2.56 -6.68 3.47
C GLU A 70 -3.13 -7.29 4.75
N CYS A 71 -3.10 -8.63 4.87
CA CYS A 71 -3.52 -9.32 6.09
C CYS A 71 -2.72 -8.90 7.33
N LEU A 72 -1.40 -8.70 7.17
CA LEU A 72 -0.54 -8.23 8.27
C LEU A 72 -0.94 -6.83 8.74
N LEU A 73 -1.17 -5.90 7.82
CA LEU A 73 -1.58 -4.53 8.14
C LEU A 73 -2.96 -4.49 8.82
N GLU A 74 -3.88 -5.36 8.42
CA GLU A 74 -5.21 -5.43 9.03
C GLU A 74 -5.18 -5.95 10.48
N ASN A 75 -4.30 -6.91 10.79
CA ASN A 75 -4.42 -7.70 12.03
C ASN A 75 -3.32 -7.46 13.07
N LEU A 76 -2.19 -6.86 12.70
CA LEU A 76 -1.09 -6.60 13.64
C LEU A 76 -1.21 -5.30 14.46
N PRO A 77 -1.86 -4.22 13.99
CA PRO A 77 -2.04 -3.02 14.81
C PRO A 77 -2.75 -3.35 16.12
N GLY A 78 -2.21 -2.88 17.25
CA GLY A 78 -2.78 -3.17 18.58
C GLY A 78 -2.28 -4.46 19.23
N VAL A 79 -1.57 -5.33 18.51
CA VAL A 79 -1.06 -6.57 19.10
C VAL A 79 0.07 -6.28 20.09
N GLU A 80 -0.13 -6.71 21.34
CA GLU A 80 0.77 -6.40 22.45
C GLU A 80 1.86 -7.46 22.66
N ASN A 81 1.62 -8.69 22.20
CA ASN A 81 2.47 -9.83 22.50
C ASN A 81 3.18 -10.35 21.24
N ASN A 82 4.50 -10.52 21.32
CA ASN A 82 5.33 -11.07 20.24
C ASN A 82 4.88 -12.46 19.77
N LEU A 83 4.45 -13.34 20.68
CA LEU A 83 3.91 -14.66 20.33
C LEU A 83 2.60 -14.53 19.55
N ALA A 84 1.72 -13.60 19.94
CA ALA A 84 0.48 -13.34 19.22
C ALA A 84 0.77 -12.78 17.82
N ALA A 85 1.72 -11.85 17.70
CA ALA A 85 2.16 -11.31 16.42
C ALA A 85 2.70 -12.40 15.48
N GLN A 86 3.52 -13.33 16.00
CA GLN A 86 4.00 -14.46 15.20
C GLN A 86 2.88 -15.42 14.77
N LYS A 87 1.90 -15.68 15.64
CA LYS A 87 0.74 -16.51 15.28
C LYS A 87 -0.11 -15.86 14.20
N ILE A 88 -0.35 -14.55 14.29
CA ILE A 88 -1.07 -13.78 13.28
C ILE A 88 -0.32 -13.82 11.94
N ARG A 89 1.01 -13.62 11.95
CA ARG A 89 1.83 -13.77 10.75
C ARG A 89 1.64 -15.14 10.08
N SER A 90 1.75 -16.22 10.84
CA SER A 90 1.56 -17.57 10.30
C SER A 90 0.12 -17.83 9.80
N ALA A 91 -0.90 -17.22 10.43
CA ALA A 91 -2.27 -17.27 9.93
C ALA A 91 -2.42 -16.51 8.60
N CYS A 92 -1.82 -15.34 8.47
CA CYS A 92 -1.80 -14.59 7.21
C CYS A 92 -1.06 -15.34 6.10
N GLU A 93 0.04 -16.02 6.44
CA GLU A 93 0.76 -16.88 5.50
C GLU A 93 -0.14 -18.00 4.98
N SER A 94 -0.89 -18.68 5.85
CA SER A 94 -1.87 -19.69 5.47
C SER A 94 -2.98 -19.12 4.60
N LYS A 95 -3.57 -17.99 5.00
CA LYS A 95 -4.65 -17.31 4.26
C LYS A 95 -4.24 -16.90 2.84
N SER A 96 -2.96 -16.61 2.62
CA SER A 96 -2.44 -16.22 1.30
C SER A 96 -2.33 -17.38 0.31
N GLN A 97 -2.48 -18.63 0.77
CA GLN A 97 -2.33 -19.83 -0.06
C GLN A 97 -3.69 -20.40 -0.51
N ASP A 98 -4.78 -19.92 0.09
CA ASP A 98 -6.17 -20.29 -0.22
C ASP A 98 -6.70 -19.48 -1.42
#